data_AF-A0A5K1BUA6-F1
#
_entry.id   AF-A0A5K1BUA6-F1
#
_cell.length_a   1.000
_cell.length_b   1.000
_cell.length_c   1.000
_cell.angle_alpha   90.00
_cell.angle_beta   90.00
_cell.angle_gamma   90.00
#
_symmetry.space_group_name_H-M   'P 1'
#
loop_
_entity.id
_entity.type
_entity.pdbx_description
1 polymer ?
#
loop_
_entity_poly.entity_id
_entity_poly.type
_entity_poly.pdbx_seq_one_letter_code
_entity_poly.pdbx_strand_id
1 'polypeptide(L)'
;KVDVNTSSIQKINRAVRSQVDNAVLIQLTDSFMNPVYSQKSKLRFVVDPKLSSSFTSGLFEDYENGSYVGYYVANQTGNYEVCILYQDQKLDPCPFEVQAYD
;
A
#
# COMPACT_ATOMS: atom_id res chain seq x y z
N LYS A 1 10.33 6.57 -15.94
CA LYS A 1 9.05 7.11 -15.39
C LYS A 1 8.27 5.92 -14.89
N VAL A 2 7.62 6.00 -13.72
CA VAL A 2 6.79 4.88 -13.23
C VAL A 2 5.68 4.56 -14.22
N ASP A 3 5.50 3.28 -14.51
CA ASP A 3 4.37 2.71 -15.23
C ASP A 3 3.59 1.82 -14.26
N VAL A 4 2.33 2.17 -14.01
CA VAL A 4 1.48 1.45 -13.05
C VAL A 4 1.08 0.06 -13.52
N ASN A 5 1.15 -0.22 -14.83
CA ASN A 5 0.79 -1.53 -15.37
C ASN A 5 1.90 -2.58 -15.15
N THR A 6 3.14 -2.13 -14.98
CA THR A 6 4.28 -2.99 -14.65
C THR A 6 4.62 -2.96 -13.15
N SER A 7 4.17 -1.91 -12.46
CA SER A 7 4.28 -1.76 -11.00
C SER A 7 3.19 -2.55 -10.28
N SER A 8 3.45 -2.97 -9.05
CA SER A 8 2.48 -3.78 -8.30
C SER A 8 2.78 -3.86 -6.80
N ILE A 9 1.78 -4.29 -6.05
CA ILE A 9 1.92 -4.68 -4.66
C ILE A 9 2.42 -6.13 -4.61
N GLN A 10 3.59 -6.34 -4.02
CA GLN A 10 4.31 -7.61 -4.01
C GLN A 10 3.93 -8.51 -2.83
N LYS A 11 3.77 -7.92 -1.64
CA LYS A 11 3.49 -8.69 -0.41
C LYS A 11 2.48 -7.98 0.45
N ILE A 12 1.39 -8.70 0.75
CA ILE A 12 0.28 -8.24 1.59
C ILE A 12 0.10 -9.28 2.69
N ASN A 13 0.07 -8.84 3.95
CA ASN A 13 -0.46 -9.67 5.02
C ASN A 13 -1.97 -9.44 5.13
N ARG A 14 -2.76 -10.48 4.82
CA ARG A 14 -4.23 -10.39 4.86
C ARG A 14 -4.80 -10.56 6.26
N ALA A 15 -4.01 -11.02 7.23
CA ALA A 15 -4.43 -11.15 8.63
C ALA A 15 -3.48 -10.32 9.50
N VAL A 16 -3.96 -9.17 9.95
CA VAL A 16 -3.14 -8.16 10.64
C VAL A 16 -3.63 -7.89 12.06
N ARG A 17 -2.74 -7.39 12.91
CA ARG A 17 -3.14 -6.92 14.23
C ARG A 17 -3.70 -5.50 14.14
N SER A 18 -4.76 -5.25 14.89
CA SER A 18 -5.33 -3.92 15.09
C SER A 18 -4.39 -3.09 15.97
N GLN A 19 -4.51 -1.76 15.89
CA GLN A 19 -3.81 -0.78 16.75
C GLN A 19 -2.27 -0.81 16.71
N VAL A 20 -1.68 -1.51 15.75
CA VAL A 20 -0.23 -1.56 15.50
C VAL A 20 0.08 -1.32 14.02
N ASP A 21 1.34 -0.97 13.74
CA ASP A 21 1.81 -0.78 12.37
C ASP A 21 1.82 -2.11 11.61
N ASN A 22 1.17 -2.08 10.45
CA ASN A 22 1.14 -3.14 9.48
C ASN A 22 1.85 -2.68 8.21
N ALA A 23 2.48 -3.64 7.52
CA ALA A 23 3.35 -3.35 6.38
C ALA A 23 2.85 -4.01 5.10
N VAL A 24 3.03 -3.31 3.99
CA VAL A 24 2.82 -3.81 2.63
C VAL A 24 4.04 -3.51 1.77
N LEU A 25 4.47 -4.48 0.97
CA LEU A 25 5.61 -4.33 0.07
C LEU A 25 5.11 -3.99 -1.34
N ILE A 26 5.70 -2.98 -1.95
CA ILE A 26 5.35 -2.46 -3.27
C ILE A 26 6.61 -2.47 -4.14
N GLN A 27 6.44 -2.72 -5.43
CA GLN A 27 7.47 -2.55 -6.45
C GLN A 27 7.00 -1.51 -7.46
N LEU A 28 7.81 -0.47 -7.68
CA LEU A 28 7.59 0.48 -8.76
C LEU A 28 8.60 0.24 -9.87
N THR A 29 8.10 0.17 -11.10
CA THR A 29 8.90 -0.02 -12.31
C THR A 29 8.50 0.94 -13.41
N ASP A 30 9.36 1.09 -14.42
CA ASP A 30 8.99 1.71 -15.69
C ASP A 30 8.38 0.70 -16.68
N SER A 31 8.07 1.15 -17.89
CA SER A 31 7.48 0.32 -18.94
C SER A 31 8.40 -0.81 -19.44
N PHE A 32 9.68 -0.78 -19.09
CA PHE A 32 10.68 -1.82 -19.41
C PHE A 32 10.99 -2.71 -18.20
N MET A 33 10.18 -2.61 -17.13
CA MET A 33 10.36 -3.33 -15.86
C MET A 33 11.64 -2.97 -15.11
N ASN A 34 12.27 -1.83 -15.41
CA ASN A 34 13.38 -1.35 -14.60
C ASN A 34 12.86 -0.75 -13.28
N PRO A 35 13.53 -0.98 -12.14
CA PRO A 35 13.12 -0.41 -10.86
C PRO A 35 13.18 1.12 -10.86
N VAL A 36 12.19 1.76 -10.23
CA VAL A 36 12.14 3.23 -10.12
C VAL A 36 12.16 3.65 -8.65
N TYR A 37 13.18 4.41 -8.28
CA TYR A 37 13.46 4.90 -6.92
C TYR A 37 13.02 6.36 -6.71
N SER A 38 13.05 6.80 -5.45
CA SER A 38 12.73 8.15 -4.96
C SER A 38 11.29 8.60 -5.23
N GLN A 39 10.32 7.68 -5.22
CA GLN A 39 8.92 7.98 -5.54
C GLN A 39 7.95 7.94 -4.34
N LYS A 40 8.45 7.76 -3.12
CA LYS A 40 7.62 7.56 -1.91
C LYS A 40 6.55 8.63 -1.68
N SER A 41 6.82 9.90 -2.00
CA SER A 41 5.88 11.01 -1.80
C SER A 41 4.67 10.98 -2.74
N LYS A 42 4.69 10.12 -3.75
CA LYS A 42 3.61 9.98 -4.74
C LYS A 42 2.71 8.76 -4.47
N LEU A 43 3.05 7.97 -3.45
CA LEU A 43 2.27 6.84 -2.99
C LEU A 43 1.27 7.28 -1.92
N ARG A 44 0.06 6.73 -1.95
CA ARG A 44 -0.95 6.94 -0.90
C ARG A 44 -1.85 5.73 -0.73
N PHE A 45 -2.22 5.44 0.50
CA PHE A 45 -3.29 4.49 0.82
C PHE A 45 -4.67 5.11 0.56
N VAL A 46 -5.61 4.25 0.15
CA VAL A 46 -7.04 4.57 0.01
C VAL A 46 -7.84 3.41 0.56
N VAL A 47 -8.90 3.73 1.30
CA VAL A 47 -9.84 2.76 1.87
C VAL A 47 -11.28 3.21 1.58
N ASP A 48 -12.27 2.34 1.83
CA ASP A 48 -13.68 2.73 1.82
C ASP A 48 -13.87 3.97 2.74
N PRO A 49 -14.51 5.05 2.26
CA PRO A 49 -14.81 6.24 3.07
C PRO A 49 -15.46 5.93 4.43
N LYS A 50 -16.26 4.87 4.54
CA LYS A 50 -16.90 4.43 5.79
C LYS A 50 -15.90 3.93 6.83
N LEU A 51 -14.76 3.40 6.39
CA LEU A 51 -13.69 2.88 7.24
C LEU A 51 -12.58 3.90 7.49
N SER A 52 -12.67 5.10 6.90
CA SER A 52 -11.64 6.14 7.00
C SER A 52 -11.34 6.59 8.44
N SER A 53 -12.32 6.56 9.34
CA SER A 53 -12.12 6.84 10.77
C SER A 53 -11.37 5.72 11.52
N SER A 54 -11.41 4.50 10.98
CA SER A 54 -10.83 3.30 11.58
C SER A 54 -9.53 2.87 10.90
N PHE A 55 -8.99 3.68 9.99
CA PHE A 55 -7.77 3.40 9.26
C PHE A 55 -6.85 4.62 9.29
N THR A 56 -5.59 4.40 9.64
CA THR A 56 -4.56 5.44 9.60
C THR A 56 -3.50 5.07 8.58
N SER A 57 -3.43 5.87 7.51
CA SER A 57 -2.36 5.78 6.51
C SER A 57 -1.04 6.25 7.13
N GLY A 58 -0.03 5.38 7.14
CA GLY A 58 1.32 5.71 7.57
C GLY A 58 2.19 6.23 6.41
N LEU A 59 3.49 6.28 6.66
CA LEU A 59 4.49 6.71 5.68
C LEU A 59 4.89 5.55 4.76
N PHE A 60 5.42 5.93 3.59
CA PHE A 60 6.13 5.00 2.71
C PHE A 60 7.64 5.21 2.87
N GLU A 61 8.37 4.12 3.02
CA GLU A 61 9.82 4.10 2.96
C GLU A 61 10.28 3.50 1.64
N ASP A 62 11.41 4.00 1.15
CA ASP A 62 12.03 3.58 -0.10
C ASP A 62 13.29 2.79 0.23
N TYR A 63 13.41 1.57 -0.29
CA TYR A 63 14.59 0.73 -0.08
C TYR A 63 15.69 0.99 -1.12
N GLU A 64 15.53 2.04 -1.95
CA GLU A 64 16.49 2.50 -2.95
C GLU A 64 16.83 1.47 -4.03
N ASN A 65 15.99 0.45 -4.18
CA ASN A 65 16.09 -0.61 -5.19
C ASN A 65 14.80 -0.74 -6.03
N GLY A 66 13.90 0.26 -5.95
CA GLY A 66 12.58 0.25 -6.58
C GLY A 66 11.50 -0.46 -5.77
N SER A 67 11.87 -1.12 -4.67
CA SER A 67 10.92 -1.61 -3.68
C SER A 67 10.64 -0.56 -2.60
N TYR A 68 9.40 -0.52 -2.14
CA TYR A 68 8.91 0.38 -1.12
C TYR A 68 8.14 -0.40 -0.07
N VAL A 69 8.21 0.03 1.19
CA VAL A 69 7.33 -0.45 2.25
C VAL A 69 6.35 0.66 2.62
N GLY A 70 5.07 0.34 2.63
CA GLY A 70 4.03 1.23 3.15
C GLY A 70 3.56 0.75 4.51
N TYR A 71 3.42 1.68 5.46
CA TYR A 71 2.88 1.38 6.79
C TYR A 71 1.44 1.88 6.92
N TYR A 72 0.62 1.15 7.66
CA TYR A 72 -0.73 1.57 8.02
C TYR A 72 -1.17 0.95 9.34
N VAL A 73 -2.13 1.58 10.02
CA VAL A 73 -2.76 1.05 11.23
C VAL A 73 -4.25 0.85 10.97
N ALA A 74 -4.73 -0.37 11.25
CA ALA A 74 -6.17 -0.64 11.39
C ALA A 74 -6.55 -0.38 12.85
N ASN A 75 -7.28 0.71 13.12
CA ASN A 75 -7.57 1.16 14.49
C ASN A 75 -8.63 0.30 15.20
N GLN A 76 -9.37 -0.52 14.45
CA GLN A 76 -10.41 -1.41 14.95
C GLN A 76 -10.32 -2.78 14.27
N THR A 77 -10.79 -3.82 14.95
CA THR A 77 -10.98 -5.14 14.34
C THR A 77 -12.02 -5.10 13.23
N GLY A 78 -11.81 -5.88 12.17
CA GLY A 78 -12.77 -5.95 11.06
C GLY A 78 -12.08 -6.18 9.72
N ASN A 79 -12.88 -6.14 8.65
CA ASN A 79 -12.38 -6.31 7.29
C ASN A 79 -12.22 -4.95 6.61
N TYR A 80 -11.09 -4.75 5.96
CA TYR A 80 -10.71 -3.55 5.25
C TYR A 80 -10.42 -3.88 3.80
N GLU A 81 -11.03 -3.10 2.90
CA GLU A 81 -10.64 -3.06 1.49
C GLU A 81 -9.69 -1.89 1.29
N VAL A 82 -8.44 -2.20 0.98
CA VAL A 82 -7.36 -1.22 0.88
C VAL A 82 -6.84 -1.17 -0.55
N CYS A 83 -6.50 0.02 -1.01
CA CYS A 83 -5.81 0.27 -2.27
C CYS A 83 -4.58 1.14 -2.02
N ILE A 84 -3.59 1.00 -2.90
CA ILE A 84 -2.45 1.91 -2.95
C ILE A 84 -2.47 2.58 -4.31
N LEU A 85 -2.36 3.90 -4.31
CA LEU A 85 -2.30 4.69 -5.54
C LEU A 85 -0.90 5.25 -5.72
N TYR A 86 -0.45 5.30 -6.98
CA TYR A 86 0.67 6.10 -7.43
C TYR A 86 0.14 7.22 -8.32
N GLN A 87 0.28 8.49 -7.91
CA GLN A 87 -0.26 9.65 -8.65
C GLN A 87 -1.72 9.44 -9.10
N ASP A 88 -2.58 9.04 -8.16
CA ASP A 88 -4.02 8.76 -8.36
C ASP A 88 -4.38 7.55 -9.24
N GLN A 89 -3.39 6.82 -9.73
CA GLN A 89 -3.59 5.56 -10.45
C GLN A 89 -3.43 4.38 -9.49
N LYS A 90 -4.32 3.38 -9.61
CA LYS A 90 -4.33 2.20 -8.75
C LYS A 90 -3.15 1.28 -9.08
N LEU A 91 -2.47 0.81 -8.03
CA LEU A 91 -1.53 -0.29 -8.13
C LEU A 91 -2.27 -1.60 -7.87
N ASP A 92 -1.97 -2.62 -8.68
CA ASP A 92 -2.57 -3.93 -8.54
C ASP A 92 -1.87 -4.80 -7.49
N PRO A 93 -2.61 -5.67 -6.76
CA PRO A 93 -4.07 -5.74 -6.70
C PRO A 93 -4.71 -4.57 -5.93
N CYS A 94 -5.83 -4.03 -6.44
CA CYS A 94 -6.66 -3.06 -5.73
C CYS A 94 -8.17 -3.27 -6.02
N PRO A 95 -9.02 -3.44 -4.99
CA PRO A 95 -8.65 -3.51 -3.58
C PRO A 95 -7.96 -4.83 -3.23
N PHE A 96 -7.13 -4.78 -2.19
CA PHE A 96 -6.72 -5.97 -1.45
C PHE A 96 -7.42 -5.97 -0.09
N GLU A 97 -7.91 -7.15 0.29
CA GLU A 97 -8.64 -7.35 1.54
C GLU A 97 -7.68 -7.68 2.68
N VAL A 98 -7.93 -7.06 3.83
CA VAL A 98 -7.19 -7.24 5.07
C VAL A 98 -8.18 -7.42 6.23
N GLN A 99 -8.02 -8.48 7.01
CA GLN A 99 -8.74 -8.72 8.24
C GLN A 99 -7.87 -8.32 9.44
N ALA A 100 -8.32 -7.32 10.19
CA ALA A 100 -7.71 -6.89 11.44
C ALA A 100 -8.33 -7.63 12.64
N TYR A 101 -7.49 -8.16 13.52
CA TYR A 101 -7.84 -8.83 14.76
C TYR A 101 -7.03 -8.25 15.94
N ASP A 102 -7.41 -8.56 17.18
CA ASP A 102 -6.72 -8.09 18.39
C ASP A 102 -5.39 -8.81 18.66
#